data_AF-A0A7S1F6W4-F1
#
_entry.id   AF-A0A7S1F6W4-F1
#
_cell.length_a   1.000
_cell.length_b   1.000
_cell.length_c   1.000
_cell.angle_alpha   90.00
_cell.angle_beta   90.00
_cell.angle_gamma   90.00
#
_symmetry.space_group_name_H-M   'P 1'
#
loop_
_entity.id
_entity.type
_entity.pdbx_description
1 polymer ?
#
loop_
_entity_poly.entity_id
_entity_poly.type
_entity_poly.pdbx_seq_one_letter_code
_entity_poly.pdbx_strand_id
1 'polypeptide(L)'
;RCGGGFARKAFNYTETIGLTLESNYPYKAQTLKCQARDIVPVVKNTGFVQLPSNDPQALLGAVATVGPVSISLDAGEWYMYSRGVFTGTCGYDVDHAVQL
;
A
#
# COMPACT_ATOMS: atom_id res chain seq x y z
N ARG A 1 -1.96 -5.70 -11.66
CA ARG A 1 -1.12 -5.22 -12.78
C ARG A 1 0.29 -4.99 -12.24
N CYS A 2 1.33 -5.00 -13.09
CA CYS A 2 2.73 -4.82 -12.66
C CYS A 2 3.31 -3.45 -13.02
N GLY A 3 2.63 -2.63 -13.83
CA GLY A 3 3.08 -1.29 -14.22
C GLY A 3 2.77 -0.18 -13.21
N GLY A 4 2.79 -0.49 -11.91
CA GLY A 4 2.46 0.45 -10.84
C GLY A 4 0.98 0.55 -10.47
N GLY A 5 0.71 1.32 -9.40
CA GLY A 5 -0.61 1.51 -8.81
C GLY A 5 -0.57 2.43 -7.58
N PHE A 6 -1.74 2.78 -7.04
CA PHE A 6 -1.86 3.61 -5.84
C PHE A 6 -2.74 2.92 -4.80
N ALA A 7 -2.37 2.97 -3.52
CA ALA A 7 -3.13 2.36 -2.42
C ALA A 7 -4.61 2.82 -2.42
N ARG A 8 -4.88 4.12 -2.64
CA ARG A 8 -6.26 4.65 -2.74
C ARG A 8 -7.14 3.95 -3.76
N LYS A 9 -6.57 3.51 -4.90
CA LYS A 9 -7.34 2.77 -5.93
C LYS A 9 -7.70 1.37 -5.43
N ALA A 10 -6.80 0.73 -4.68
CA ALA A 10 -7.07 -0.56 -4.04
C ALA A 10 -8.12 -0.42 -2.91
N PHE A 11 -8.06 0.66 -2.12
CA PHE A 11 -9.11 0.93 -1.11
C PHE A 11 -10.49 1.11 -1.75
N ASN A 12 -10.62 1.95 -2.80
CA ASN A 12 -11.88 2.08 -3.55
C ASN A 12 -12.40 0.74 -4.09
N TYR A 13 -11.50 -0.09 -4.63
CA TYR A 13 -11.88 -1.42 -5.14
C TYR A 13 -12.38 -2.34 -4.02
N THR A 14 -11.69 -2.35 -2.88
CA THR A 14 -11.99 -3.24 -1.76
C THR A 14 -13.17 -2.76 -0.90
N GLU A 15 -13.59 -1.52 -1.06
CA GLU A 15 -14.86 -1.01 -0.52
C GLU A 15 -16.05 -1.67 -1.23
N THR A 16 -15.95 -1.86 -2.54
CA THR A 16 -17.04 -2.43 -3.36
C THR A 16 -17.01 -3.95 -3.41
N ILE A 17 -15.87 -4.53 -3.76
CA ILE A 17 -15.73 -5.98 -3.99
C ILE A 17 -15.29 -6.72 -2.72
N GLY A 18 -14.43 -6.12 -1.92
CA GLY A 18 -13.77 -6.75 -0.77
C GLY A 18 -12.44 -7.43 -1.10
N LEU A 19 -11.81 -7.96 -0.06
CA LEU A 19 -10.57 -8.72 -0.12
C LEU A 19 -10.85 -10.20 0.12
N THR A 20 -10.29 -11.04 -0.74
CA THR A 20 -10.23 -12.50 -0.55
C THR A 20 -8.93 -12.89 0.15
N LEU A 21 -8.85 -14.11 0.66
CA LEU A 21 -7.62 -14.64 1.24
C LEU A 21 -6.58 -14.95 0.15
N GLU A 22 -5.29 -14.83 0.51
CA GLU A 22 -4.16 -15.21 -0.35
C GLU A 22 -4.25 -16.68 -0.80
N SER A 23 -4.75 -17.57 0.06
CA SER A 23 -5.00 -18.98 -0.28
C SER A 23 -5.99 -19.17 -1.43
N ASN A 24 -6.94 -18.25 -1.58
CA ASN A 24 -7.96 -18.29 -2.62
C ASN A 24 -7.46 -17.62 -3.90
N TYR A 25 -6.64 -16.57 -3.79
CA TYR A 25 -6.07 -15.87 -4.93
C TYR A 25 -4.56 -15.62 -4.74
N PRO A 26 -3.70 -16.64 -4.96
CA PRO A 26 -2.27 -16.53 -4.69
C PRO A 26 -1.55 -15.56 -5.62
N TYR A 27 -0.59 -14.82 -5.07
CA TYR A 27 0.29 -13.91 -5.79
C TYR A 27 1.17 -14.66 -6.81
N LYS A 28 1.27 -14.09 -8.01
CA LYS A 28 2.02 -14.69 -9.15
C LYS A 28 3.12 -13.79 -9.71
N ALA A 29 3.39 -12.65 -9.09
CA ALA A 29 4.38 -11.67 -9.57
C ALA A 29 4.21 -11.23 -11.05
N GLN A 30 3.00 -11.34 -11.61
CA GLN A 30 2.70 -10.94 -13.00
C GLN A 30 1.26 -10.46 -13.16
N THR A 31 0.99 -9.73 -14.25
CA THR A 31 -0.37 -9.29 -14.56
C THR A 31 -1.15 -10.42 -15.24
N LEU A 32 -2.17 -10.93 -14.55
CA LEU A 32 -3.10 -11.93 -15.09
C LEU A 32 -4.50 -11.34 -15.29
N LYS A 33 -5.33 -12.07 -16.02
CA LYS A 33 -6.76 -11.78 -16.08
C LYS A 33 -7.39 -12.03 -14.71
N CYS A 34 -8.27 -11.12 -14.29
CA CYS A 34 -9.03 -11.25 -13.05
C CYS A 34 -9.85 -12.54 -13.04
N GLN A 35 -9.68 -13.38 -12.01
CA GLN A 35 -10.46 -14.58 -11.79
C GLN A 35 -11.55 -14.29 -10.74
N ALA A 36 -12.63 -13.64 -11.17
CA ALA A 36 -13.68 -13.17 -10.24
C ALA A 36 -14.29 -14.29 -9.38
N ARG A 37 -14.36 -15.52 -9.90
CA ARG A 37 -14.86 -16.70 -9.16
C ARG A 37 -14.00 -17.09 -7.94
N ASP A 38 -12.72 -16.72 -7.94
CA ASP A 38 -11.77 -17.04 -6.86
C ASP A 38 -11.75 -15.92 -5.79
N ILE A 39 -12.47 -14.81 -6.04
CA ILE A 39 -12.63 -13.70 -5.10
C ILE A 39 -13.81 -14.03 -4.17
N VAL A 40 -13.50 -14.60 -3.00
CA VAL A 40 -14.46 -14.85 -1.92
C VAL A 40 -14.15 -13.83 -0.81
N PRO A 41 -14.85 -12.68 -0.78
CA PRO A 41 -14.47 -11.59 0.10
C PRO A 41 -14.71 -11.96 1.58
N VAL A 42 -13.66 -11.89 2.39
CA VAL A 42 -13.71 -12.09 3.84
C VAL A 42 -13.79 -10.77 4.60
N VAL A 43 -13.39 -9.67 3.97
CA VAL A 43 -13.46 -8.32 4.53
C VAL A 43 -13.73 -7.29 3.43
N LYS A 44 -14.43 -6.22 3.80
CA LYS A 44 -14.57 -4.99 3.02
C LYS A 44 -14.14 -3.82 3.90
N ASN A 45 -13.47 -2.84 3.31
CA ASN A 45 -13.31 -1.56 4.00
C ASN A 45 -14.57 -0.71 3.81
N THR A 46 -14.73 0.32 4.63
CA THR A 46 -15.85 1.28 4.57
C THR A 46 -15.39 2.65 4.09
N GLY A 47 -14.29 2.70 3.34
CA GLY A 47 -13.57 3.90 2.95
C GLY A 47 -12.16 3.99 3.54
N PHE A 48 -11.49 5.09 3.25
CA PHE A 48 -10.16 5.42 3.74
C PHE A 48 -10.04 6.92 4.01
N VAL A 49 -9.08 7.29 4.86
CA VAL A 49 -8.71 8.69 5.10
C VAL A 49 -7.39 8.96 4.38
N GLN A 50 -7.33 10.06 3.64
CA GLN A 50 -6.07 10.57 3.09
C GLN A 50 -5.53 11.66 4.02
N LEU A 51 -4.36 11.41 4.61
CA LEU A 51 -3.67 12.39 5.44
C LEU A 51 -3.12 13.54 4.60
N PRO A 52 -2.90 14.73 5.20
CA PRO A 52 -2.16 15.81 4.55
C PRO A 52 -0.79 15.32 4.08
N SER A 53 -0.41 15.68 2.85
CA SER A 53 0.88 15.29 2.28
C SER A 53 2.03 15.89 3.08
N ASN A 54 3.03 15.06 3.41
CA ASN A 54 4.25 15.46 4.11
C ASN A 54 4.00 16.18 5.45
N ASP A 55 3.00 15.72 6.22
CA ASP A 55 2.77 16.13 7.61
C ASP A 55 3.16 15.00 8.59
N PRO A 56 4.35 15.07 9.21
CA PRO A 56 4.80 14.04 10.13
C PRO A 56 3.93 13.91 11.38
N GLN A 57 3.31 15.00 11.85
CA GLN A 57 2.50 14.96 13.07
C GLN A 57 1.17 14.24 12.80
N ALA A 58 0.53 14.53 11.67
CA ALA A 58 -0.66 13.81 11.24
C ALA A 58 -0.37 12.32 11.02
N LEU A 59 0.77 11.99 10.39
CA LEU A 59 1.18 10.61 10.16
C LEU A 59 1.46 9.85 11.45
N LEU A 60 2.25 10.42 12.37
CA LEU A 60 2.54 9.81 13.66
C LEU A 60 1.27 9.60 14.49
N GLY A 61 0.36 10.58 14.48
CA GLY A 61 -0.93 10.45 15.15
C GLY A 61 -1.77 9.29 14.60
N ALA A 62 -1.84 9.16 13.27
CA ALA A 62 -2.56 8.06 12.63
C ALA A 62 -1.96 6.69 12.94
N VAL A 63 -0.63 6.55 12.84
CA VAL A 63 0.07 5.30 13.17
C VAL A 63 -0.17 4.91 14.62
N ALA A 64 -0.09 5.86 15.55
CA ALA A 64 -0.23 5.60 16.98
C ALA A 64 -1.66 5.26 17.42
N THR A 65 -2.68 5.80 16.75
CA THR A 65 -4.07 5.74 17.23
C THR A 65 -5.01 4.90 16.36
N VAL A 66 -4.66 4.68 15.09
CA VAL A 66 -5.47 3.92 14.12
C VAL A 66 -4.79 2.60 13.76
N GLY A 67 -3.48 2.61 13.54
CA GLY A 67 -2.69 1.43 13.18
C GLY A 67 -1.87 1.63 11.89
N PRO A 68 -1.48 0.54 11.21
CA PRO A 68 -0.59 0.63 10.06
C PRO A 68 -1.12 1.52 8.93
N VAL A 69 -0.23 2.29 8.29
CA VAL A 69 -0.59 3.28 7.26
C VAL A 69 0.15 2.98 5.96
N SER A 70 -0.59 2.86 4.85
CA SER A 70 0.02 2.80 3.52
C SER A 70 0.59 4.16 3.13
N ILE A 71 1.88 4.21 2.79
CA ILE A 71 2.57 5.41 2.32
C ILE A 71 3.23 5.18 0.97
N SER A 72 3.69 6.25 0.34
CA SER A 72 4.56 6.17 -0.84
C SER A 72 5.77 7.08 -0.66
N LEU A 73 6.92 6.63 -1.12
CA LEU A 73 8.21 7.29 -0.96
C LEU A 73 9.08 7.12 -2.22
N ASP A 74 10.14 7.92 -2.29
CA ASP A 74 11.23 7.77 -3.26
C ASP A 74 12.20 6.69 -2.74
N ALA A 75 12.25 5.55 -3.43
CA ALA A 75 13.04 4.39 -3.04
C ALA A 75 14.35 4.25 -3.83
N GLY A 76 14.79 5.29 -4.57
CA GLY A 76 15.92 5.20 -5.51
C GLY A 76 17.23 4.65 -4.90
N GLU A 77 17.50 4.94 -3.62
CA GLU A 77 18.70 4.50 -2.90
C GLU A 77 18.45 3.32 -1.92
N TRP A 78 17.22 2.81 -1.83
CA TRP A 78 16.86 1.81 -0.82
C TRP A 78 17.40 0.40 -1.11
N TYR A 79 17.71 0.09 -2.36
CA TYR A 79 18.06 -1.28 -2.79
C TYR A 79 19.30 -1.88 -2.10
N MET A 80 20.21 -1.06 -1.56
CA MET A 80 21.39 -1.51 -0.79
C MET A 80 21.22 -1.40 0.73
N TYR A 81 20.10 -0.87 1.21
CA TYR A 81 19.85 -0.74 2.64
C TYR A 81 19.74 -2.13 3.28
N SER A 82 20.38 -2.29 4.45
CA SER A 82 20.41 -3.58 5.15
C SER A 82 20.13 -3.51 6.65
N ARG A 83 20.44 -2.40 7.31
CA ARG A 83 20.21 -2.20 8.76
C ARG A 83 20.43 -0.75 9.19
N GLY A 84 19.91 -0.40 10.38
CA GLY A 84 20.12 0.89 11.03
C GLY A 84 18.94 1.85 10.80
N VAL A 85 19.24 3.14 10.74
CA VAL A 85 18.28 4.15 10.28
C VAL A 85 18.77 4.61 8.91
N PHE A 86 17.93 4.50 7.89
CA PHE A 86 18.27 4.96 6.56
C PHE A 86 18.30 6.50 6.53
N THR A 87 19.43 7.07 6.08
CA THR A 87 19.65 8.53 5.96
C THR A 87 20.15 8.90 4.56
N GLY A 88 19.80 8.12 3.54
CA GLY A 88 20.13 8.42 2.15
C GLY A 88 19.37 9.64 1.63
N THR A 89 19.66 10.03 0.40
CA THR A 89 18.94 11.14 -0.23
C THR A 89 17.56 10.68 -0.68
N CYS A 90 16.56 11.56 -0.54
CA CYS A 90 15.21 11.32 -1.05
C CYS A 90 14.65 12.61 -1.64
N GLY A 91 13.98 12.50 -2.79
CA GLY A 91 13.30 13.59 -3.47
C GLY A 91 11.78 13.48 -3.40
N TYR A 92 11.14 14.03 -4.42
CA TYR A 92 9.69 13.95 -4.62
C TYR A 92 9.32 12.98 -5.77
N ASP A 93 10.31 12.25 -6.30
CA ASP A 93 10.13 11.21 -7.30
C ASP A 93 9.62 9.91 -6.65
N VAL A 94 8.44 10.03 -6.05
CA VAL A 94 7.78 8.95 -5.31
C VAL A 94 7.42 7.80 -6.26
N ASP A 95 8.05 6.65 -6.08
CA ASP A 95 7.99 5.51 -6.99
C ASP A 95 7.61 4.19 -6.31
N HIS A 96 7.65 4.15 -4.98
CA HIS A 96 7.43 2.93 -4.22
C HIS A 96 6.37 3.11 -3.12
N ALA A 97 5.51 2.10 -2.96
CA ALA A 97 4.49 2.07 -1.90
C ALA A 97 4.88 1.04 -0.84
N VAL A 98 4.87 1.47 0.43
CA VAL A 98 5.21 0.64 1.59
C VAL A 98 4.16 0.83 2.69
N GLN A 99 4.34 0.13 3.81
CA GLN A 99 3.49 0.24 4.97
C GLN A 99 4.33 0.63 6.19
N LEU A 100 3.87 1.65 6.91
CA LEU A 100 4.33 2.01 8.25
C LEU A 100 3.51 1.28 9.30
#